data_AF-A0A7S0U5C8-F1
#
_entry.id   AF-A0A7S0U5C8-F1
#
_cell.length_a   1.000
_cell.length_b   1.000
_cell.length_c   1.000
_cell.angle_alpha   90.00
_cell.angle_beta   90.00
_cell.angle_gamma   90.00
#
_symmetry.space_group_name_H-M   'P 1'
#
loop_
_entity.id
_entity.type
_entity.pdbx_description
1 polymer ?
#
loop_
_entity_poly.entity_id
_entity_poly.type
_entity_poly.pdbx_seq_one_letter_code
_entity_poly.pdbx_strand_id
1 'polypeptide(L)'
;GEVRFLWPCEEESMDAERFAEIYCNSMKLPEGSVKRMANAIREQVEGYARIPPPVSRGGASEHLIEVEIKVPYSHDNKQGVVTDRLVWDAQDESADAYAAAQRTVSDMAA
;
A
#
# COMPACT_ATOMS: atom_id res chain seq x y z
N GLY A 1 -13.29 3.31 -11.18
CA GLY A 1 -12.76 2.83 -9.89
C GLY A 1 -11.28 3.00 -9.91
N GLU A 2 -10.70 3.52 -8.83
CA GLU A 2 -9.26 3.50 -8.61
C GLU A 2 -8.85 2.09 -8.18
N VAL A 3 -7.76 1.56 -8.74
CA VAL A 3 -7.26 0.21 -8.41
C VAL A 3 -5.92 0.37 -7.71
N ARG A 4 -5.80 -0.21 -6.52
CA ARG A 4 -4.59 -0.21 -5.69
C ARG A 4 -4.20 -1.65 -5.38
N PHE A 5 -2.91 -1.94 -5.36
CA PHE A 5 -2.36 -3.25 -5.03
C PHE A 5 -0.98 -3.07 -4.38
N LEU A 6 -0.50 -4.13 -3.72
CA LEU A 6 0.86 -4.18 -3.16
C LEU A 6 1.83 -4.77 -4.18
N TRP A 7 3.06 -4.26 -4.21
CA TRP A 7 4.13 -4.76 -5.09
C TRP A 7 5.35 -5.21 -4.25
N PRO A 8 5.76 -6.49 -4.33
CA PRO A 8 6.93 -6.98 -3.60
C PRO A 8 8.21 -6.47 -4.26
N CYS A 9 8.80 -5.41 -3.70
CA CYS A 9 9.96 -4.74 -4.31
C CYS A 9 11.26 -5.57 -4.27
N GLU A 10 11.33 -6.58 -3.40
CA GLU A 10 12.50 -7.47 -3.27
C GLU A 10 12.41 -8.70 -4.19
N GLU A 11 11.26 -8.92 -4.84
CA GLU A 11 11.04 -10.09 -5.69
C GLU A 11 11.42 -9.79 -7.15
N GLU A 12 12.62 -10.22 -7.55
CA GLU A 12 13.13 -10.03 -8.93
C GLU A 12 12.34 -10.84 -9.98
N SER A 13 11.57 -11.86 -9.58
CA SER A 13 10.73 -12.66 -10.50
C SER A 13 9.51 -11.91 -11.01
N MET A 14 9.15 -10.77 -10.41
CA MET A 14 8.00 -9.97 -10.83
C MET A 14 8.40 -8.89 -11.82
N ASP A 15 8.01 -9.11 -13.08
CA ASP A 15 8.17 -8.13 -14.16
C ASP A 15 6.91 -7.26 -14.30
N ALA A 16 7.10 -5.93 -14.22
CA ALA A 16 6.03 -4.93 -14.36
C ALA A 16 5.32 -5.04 -15.72
N GLU A 17 6.07 -5.38 -16.77
CA GLU A 17 5.53 -5.58 -18.12
C GLU A 17 4.60 -6.78 -18.13
N ARG A 18 5.06 -7.91 -17.55
CA ARG A 18 4.28 -9.13 -17.48
C ARG A 18 2.99 -8.96 -16.67
N PHE A 19 3.06 -8.27 -15.54
CA PHE A 19 1.87 -7.95 -14.74
C PHE A 19 0.90 -7.06 -15.52
N ALA A 20 1.40 -6.00 -16.16
CA ALA A 20 0.59 -5.08 -16.93
C ALA A 20 -0.11 -5.77 -18.11
N GLU A 21 0.57 -6.69 -18.80
CA GLU A 21 -0.04 -7.54 -19.84
C GLU A 21 -1.21 -8.35 -19.30
N ILE A 22 -1.01 -9.09 -18.22
CA ILE A 22 -2.04 -9.96 -17.63
C ILE A 22 -3.24 -9.11 -17.20
N TYR A 23 -3.00 -8.00 -16.50
CA TYR A 23 -4.06 -7.14 -16.00
C TYR A 23 -4.84 -6.46 -17.14
N CYS A 24 -4.14 -5.82 -18.09
CA CYS A 24 -4.77 -5.13 -19.20
C CYS A 24 -5.58 -6.08 -20.09
N ASN A 25 -5.08 -7.28 -20.33
CA ASN A 25 -5.79 -8.30 -21.11
C ASN A 25 -7.04 -8.79 -20.38
N SER A 26 -6.93 -9.05 -19.07
CA SER A 26 -8.05 -9.49 -18.24
C SER A 26 -9.17 -8.45 -18.18
N MET A 27 -8.80 -7.17 -18.13
CA MET A 27 -9.72 -6.03 -18.09
C MET A 27 -10.14 -5.54 -19.49
N LYS A 28 -9.65 -6.18 -20.57
CA LYS A 28 -9.88 -5.79 -21.98
C LYS A 28 -9.60 -4.30 -22.24
N LEU A 29 -8.50 -3.79 -21.71
CA LEU A 29 -8.13 -2.38 -21.84
C LEU A 29 -7.58 -2.05 -23.24
N PRO A 30 -7.65 -0.78 -23.67
CA PRO A 30 -7.16 -0.36 -24.98
C PRO A 30 -5.67 -0.63 -25.21
N GLU A 31 -5.29 -0.73 -26.48
CA GLU A 31 -3.90 -0.84 -26.91
C GLU A 31 -3.06 0.34 -26.38
N GLY A 32 -1.84 0.06 -25.92
CA GLY A 32 -0.96 1.04 -25.25
C GLY A 32 -1.17 1.18 -23.74
N SER A 33 -2.24 0.60 -23.16
CA SER A 33 -2.45 0.58 -21.70
C SER A 33 -1.35 -0.19 -20.97
N VAL A 34 -0.86 -1.29 -21.55
CA VAL A 34 0.21 -2.12 -20.99
C VAL A 34 1.46 -1.28 -20.72
N LYS A 35 1.95 -0.55 -21.73
CA LYS A 35 3.16 0.28 -21.62
C LYS A 35 2.99 1.39 -20.57
N ARG A 36 1.83 2.05 -20.54
CA ARG A 36 1.54 3.10 -19.55
C ARG A 36 1.53 2.54 -18.13
N MET A 37 0.89 1.39 -17.93
CA MET A 37 0.81 0.74 -16.63
C MET A 37 2.18 0.25 -16.15
N ALA A 38 2.95 -0.41 -17.01
CA ALA A 38 4.29 -0.89 -16.68
C ALA A 38 5.24 0.27 -16.30
N ASN A 39 5.18 1.40 -17.04
CA ASN A 39 5.92 2.62 -16.69
C ASN A 39 5.51 3.17 -15.32
N ALA A 40 4.19 3.27 -15.06
CA ALA A 40 3.69 3.79 -13.79
C ALA A 40 4.08 2.91 -12.59
N ILE A 41 4.17 1.59 -12.77
CA ILE A 41 4.67 0.66 -11.74
C ILE A 41 6.16 0.92 -11.50
N ARG A 42 6.98 0.97 -12.55
CA ARG A 42 8.41 1.23 -12.42
C ARG A 42 8.71 2.56 -11.76
N GLU A 43 8.03 3.63 -12.15
CA GLU A 43 8.19 4.96 -11.53
C GLU A 43 7.88 4.95 -10.03
N GLN A 44 6.85 4.21 -9.60
CA GLN A 44 6.49 4.09 -8.19
C GLN A 44 7.48 3.22 -7.39
N VAL A 45 7.93 2.10 -7.96
CA VAL A 45 8.92 1.22 -7.33
C VAL A 45 10.28 1.93 -7.20
N GLU A 46 10.73 2.62 -8.24
CA GLU A 46 11.94 3.45 -8.19
C GLU A 46 11.81 4.61 -7.20
N GLY A 47 10.61 5.19 -7.09
CA GLY A 47 10.30 6.22 -6.10
C GLY A 47 10.43 5.70 -4.67
N TYR A 48 9.92 4.48 -4.42
CA TYR A 48 10.03 3.82 -3.12
C TYR A 48 11.48 3.52 -2.74
N ALA A 49 12.30 3.01 -3.67
CA ALA A 49 13.72 2.71 -3.42
C ALA A 49 14.57 3.92 -3.00
N ARG A 50 14.09 5.15 -3.25
CA ARG A 50 14.75 6.40 -2.85
C ARG A 50 14.36 6.88 -1.45
N ILE A 51 13.35 6.27 -0.83
CA ILE A 51 12.94 6.61 0.53
C ILE A 51 13.95 5.98 1.49
N PRO A 52 14.70 6.77 2.27
CA PRO A 52 15.65 6.22 3.23
C PRO A 52 14.90 5.41 4.30
N PRO A 53 15.51 4.33 4.81
CA PRO A 53 14.93 3.59 5.92
C PRO A 53 14.76 4.52 7.14
N PRO A 54 13.77 4.26 8.01
CA PRO A 54 13.59 5.04 9.22
C PRO A 54 14.87 5.00 10.06
N VAL A 55 15.51 6.15 10.27
CA VAL A 55 16.73 6.27 11.07
C VAL A 55 16.38 6.25 12.56
N SER A 56 16.87 5.24 13.27
CA SER A 56 16.80 5.13 14.72
C SER A 56 17.57 6.28 15.38
N ARG A 57 16.87 7.28 15.91
CA ARG A 57 17.41 8.19 16.93
C ARG A 57 17.09 7.54 18.27
N GLY A 58 18.13 7.25 19.06
CA GLY A 58 18.08 6.21 20.09
C GLY A 58 17.22 6.52 21.31
N GLY A 59 16.39 5.56 21.70
CA GLY A 59 15.69 5.48 22.98
C GLY A 59 14.46 4.59 22.84
N ALA A 60 14.23 3.62 23.73
CA ALA A 60 13.15 2.63 23.59
C ALA A 60 11.73 3.22 23.51
N SER A 61 11.53 4.47 23.93
CA SER A 61 10.26 5.20 23.81
C SER A 61 10.20 6.13 22.59
N GLU A 62 11.30 6.30 21.84
CA GLU A 62 11.40 7.19 20.68
C GLU A 62 10.99 6.51 19.36
N HIS A 63 10.57 5.24 19.43
CA HIS A 63 10.17 4.44 18.26
C HIS A 63 8.65 4.22 18.16
N LEU A 64 7.92 4.57 19.23
CA LEU A 64 6.46 4.56 19.25
C LEU A 64 5.94 5.86 18.61
N ILE A 65 5.22 5.70 17.51
CA ILE A 65 4.61 6.79 16.76
C ILE A 65 3.10 6.67 16.93
N GLU A 66 2.45 7.75 17.38
CA GLU A 66 0.99 7.84 17.29
C GLU A 66 0.61 8.18 15.84
N VAL A 67 -0.02 7.23 15.16
CA VAL A 67 -0.40 7.33 13.76
C VAL A 67 -1.91 7.53 13.70
N GLU A 68 -2.33 8.69 13.20
CA GLU A 68 -3.71 8.93 12.78
C GLU A 68 -3.87 8.47 11.33
N ILE A 69 -4.62 7.40 11.11
CA ILE A 69 -4.89 6.86 9.78
C ILE A 69 -6.25 7.34 9.33
N LYS A 70 -6.28 8.02 8.18
CA LYS A 70 -7.52 8.41 7.50
C LYS A 70 -7.65 7.59 6.22
N VAL A 71 -8.57 6.62 6.24
CA VAL A 71 -8.85 5.76 5.11
C VAL A 71 -10.13 6.25 4.42
N PRO A 72 -10.03 7.00 3.32
CA PRO A 72 -11.19 7.29 2.48
C PRO A 72 -11.63 5.99 1.79
N TYR A 73 -12.94 5.73 1.78
CA TYR A 73 -13.51 4.58 1.08
C TYR A 73 -14.64 5.00 0.15
N SER A 74 -14.80 4.23 -0.93
CA SER A 74 -15.91 4.32 -1.86
C SER A 74 -16.34 2.91 -2.25
N HIS A 75 -17.52 2.49 -1.79
CA HIS A 75 -18.07 1.15 -2.05
C HIS A 75 -19.60 1.25 -2.19
N ASP A 76 -20.18 0.63 -3.23
CA ASP A 76 -21.63 0.60 -3.50
C ASP A 76 -22.35 1.96 -3.32
N ASN A 77 -21.86 3.01 -3.98
CA ASN A 77 -22.38 4.39 -3.89
C ASN A 77 -22.31 5.03 -2.49
N LYS A 78 -21.69 4.39 -1.50
CA LYS A 78 -21.34 5.01 -0.22
C LYS A 78 -19.92 5.52 -0.27
N GLN A 79 -19.72 6.72 0.26
CA GLN A 79 -18.42 7.38 0.34
C GLN A 79 -18.25 7.91 1.75
N GLY A 80 -17.05 7.79 2.30
CA GLY A 80 -16.77 8.25 3.65
C GLY A 80 -15.28 8.21 3.97
N VAL A 81 -14.94 8.60 5.20
CA VAL A 81 -13.58 8.52 5.73
C VAL A 81 -13.66 7.78 7.06
N VAL A 82 -12.93 6.68 7.16
CA VAL A 82 -12.65 6.05 8.44
C VAL A 82 -11.43 6.74 9.02
N THR A 83 -11.53 7.18 10.28
CA THR A 83 -10.39 7.71 11.02
C THR A 83 -10.13 6.80 12.20
N ASP A 84 -8.89 6.34 12.32
CA ASP A 84 -8.42 5.53 13.44
C ASP A 84 -7.10 6.11 13.97
N ARG A 85 -6.80 5.85 15.24
CA ARG A 85 -5.54 6.24 15.87
C ARG A 85 -4.91 5.02 16.50
N LEU A 86 -3.71 4.70 16.04
CA LEU A 86 -2.95 3.58 16.56
C LEU A 86 -1.55 4.02 16.98
N VAL A 87 -1.01 3.35 17.99
CA VAL A 87 0.40 3.49 18.36
C VAL A 87 1.16 2.43 17.58
N TRP A 88 2.06 2.86 16.69
CA TRP A 88 2.88 2.00 15.85
C TRP A 88 4.33 2.04 16.31
N ASP A 89 4.95 0.88 16.51
CA ASP A 89 6.40 0.80 16.67
C ASP A 89 7.04 0.65 15.28
N ALA A 90 7.72 1.69 14.80
CA ALA A 90 8.31 1.71 13.47
C ALA A 90 9.52 0.77 13.31
N GLN A 91 9.99 0.15 14.39
CA GLN A 91 11.08 -0.83 14.39
C GLN A 91 10.62 -2.24 14.72
N ASP A 92 9.36 -2.43 15.08
CA ASP A 92 8.80 -3.77 15.27
C ASP A 92 8.56 -4.41 13.89
N GLU A 93 9.52 -5.21 13.44
CA GLU A 93 9.43 -5.98 12.20
C GLU A 93 8.29 -7.02 12.23
N SER A 94 7.73 -7.33 13.41
CA SER A 94 6.54 -8.18 13.56
C SER A 94 5.22 -7.42 13.46
N ALA A 95 5.26 -6.07 13.43
CA ALA A 95 4.09 -5.25 13.27
C ALA A 95 3.58 -5.33 11.82
N ASP A 96 2.49 -6.07 11.63
CA ASP A 96 1.84 -6.25 10.35
C ASP A 96 0.70 -5.23 10.15
N ALA A 97 0.90 -4.32 9.19
CA ALA A 97 -0.06 -3.26 8.87
C ALA A 97 -1.38 -3.84 8.33
N TYR A 98 -1.33 -5.00 7.68
CA TYR A 98 -2.51 -5.71 7.20
C TYR A 98 -3.33 -6.24 8.38
N ALA A 99 -2.69 -6.89 9.36
CA ALA A 99 -3.36 -7.35 10.58
C ALA A 99 -3.94 -6.20 11.43
N ALA A 100 -3.27 -5.04 11.45
CA ALA A 100 -3.83 -3.83 12.05
C ALA A 100 -5.09 -3.35 11.32
N ALA A 101 -5.04 -3.23 9.99
CA ALA A 101 -6.18 -2.82 9.18
C ALA A 101 -7.38 -3.79 9.29
N GLN A 102 -7.13 -5.10 9.34
CA GLN A 102 -8.18 -6.11 9.52
C GLN A 102 -8.93 -5.95 10.84
N ARG A 103 -8.23 -5.62 11.93
CA ARG A 103 -8.84 -5.35 13.24
C ARG A 103 -9.74 -4.13 13.17
N THR A 104 -9.25 -3.00 12.65
CA THR A 104 -10.05 -1.77 12.50
C THR A 104 -11.33 -2.03 11.69
N VAL A 105 -11.24 -2.74 10.56
CA VAL A 105 -12.42 -3.05 9.74
C VAL A 105 -13.39 -3.99 10.46
N SER A 106 -12.88 -4.98 11.21
CA SER A 106 -13.72 -5.91 11.97
C SER A 106 -14.47 -5.21 13.11
N ASP A 107 -13.79 -4.32 13.83
CA ASP A 107 -14.37 -3.53 14.93
C ASP A 107 -15.45 -2.56 14.44
N MET A 108 -15.35 -2.10 13.19
CA MET A 108 -16.38 -1.27 12.55
C MET A 108 -17.61 -2.03 12.05
N ALA A 109 -17.49 -3.36 11.88
CA ALA A 109 -18.56 -4.21 11.39
C ALA A 109 -19.41 -4.84 12.52
N ALA A 110 -18.94 -4.73 13.77
CA ALA A 110 -19.63 -5.18 14.99
C ALA A 110 -20.57 -4.11 15.55
#